data_AF-A0AAP0R7U3-F1
#
_entry.id   AF-A0AAP0R7U3-F1
#
_cell.length_a   1.000
_cell.length_b   1.000
_cell.length_c   1.000
_cell.angle_alpha   90.00
_cell.angle_beta   90.00
_cell.angle_gamma   90.00
#
_symmetry.space_group_name_H-M   'P 1'
#
loop_
_entity.id
_entity.type
_entity.pdbx_description
1 polymer ?
#
loop_
_entity_poly.entity_id
_entity_poly.type
_entity_poly.pdbx_seq_one_letter_code
_entity_poly.pdbx_strand_id
1 'polypeptide(L)'
;MSRPSFTLLLRLLAPSLQTSLPSLPRSYTLTAALYRLSHAASYKSAARRFGLDMVGASRAFYTVCKVVNEKLGHLFKFRTDIGRIVVGFEWISLPNCCGVLGFERFWVDGSC
;
A
#
# COMPACT_ATOMS: atom_id res chain seq x y z
N MET A 1 -3.65 4.72 13.28
CA MET A 1 -2.21 5.09 13.14
C MET A 1 -1.98 6.43 13.82
N SER A 2 -0.94 6.55 14.65
CA SER A 2 -0.67 7.81 15.37
C SER A 2 -0.10 8.89 14.44
N ARG A 3 -0.30 10.16 14.78
CA ARG A 3 0.22 11.31 14.02
C ARG A 3 1.76 11.31 13.87
N PRO A 4 2.56 10.95 14.89
CA PRO A 4 4.02 10.86 14.75
C PRO A 4 4.46 9.78 13.75
N SER A 5 3.88 8.58 13.83
CA SER A 5 4.19 7.50 12.88
C SER A 5 3.82 7.88 11.45
N PHE A 6 2.70 8.58 11.24
CA PHE A 6 2.31 9.10 9.94
C PHE A 6 3.28 10.14 9.40
N THR A 7 3.66 11.09 10.23
CA THR A 7 4.60 12.14 9.84
C THR A 7 5.96 11.54 9.47
N LEU A 8 6.44 10.57 10.25
CA LEU A 8 7.68 9.86 9.97
C LEU A 8 7.60 9.10 8.65
N LEU A 9 6.54 8.30 8.45
CA LEU A 9 6.33 7.54 7.21
C LEU A 9 6.26 8.47 5.99
N LEU A 10 5.50 9.56 6.08
CA LEU A 10 5.41 10.56 5.02
C LEU A 10 6.78 11.17 4.71
N ARG A 11 7.57 11.50 5.74
CA ARG A 11 8.90 12.10 5.56
C ARG A 11 9.89 11.14 4.87
N LEU A 12 9.79 9.85 5.18
CA LEU A 12 10.61 8.80 4.56
C LEU A 12 10.24 8.54 3.10
N LEU A 13 8.95 8.56 2.78
CA LEU A 13 8.45 8.20 1.44
C LEU A 13 8.33 9.42 0.51
N ALA A 14 8.18 10.63 1.05
CA ALA A 14 7.89 11.85 0.29
C ALA A 14 8.83 12.10 -0.91
N PRO A 15 10.17 11.96 -0.80
CA PRO A 15 11.07 12.19 -1.93
C PRO A 15 10.77 11.25 -3.11
N SER A 16 10.53 9.97 -2.83
CA SER A 16 10.23 8.95 -3.85
C SER A 16 8.80 9.05 -4.41
N LEU A 17 7.84 9.52 -3.61
CA LEU A 17 6.50 9.81 -4.09
C LEU A 17 6.49 11.00 -5.05
N GLN A 18 7.31 12.01 -4.79
CA GLN A 18 7.41 13.20 -5.64
C GLN A 18 7.98 12.90 -7.02
N THR A 19 8.97 12.01 -7.11
CA THR A 19 9.53 11.59 -8.40
C THR A 19 8.57 10.69 -9.18
N SER A 20 7.82 9.83 -8.49
CA SER A 20 6.94 8.85 -9.14
C SER A 20 5.58 9.43 -9.56
N LEU A 21 5.08 10.43 -8.84
CA LEU A 21 3.77 11.05 -9.01
C LEU A 21 3.87 12.58 -8.86
N PRO A 22 4.55 13.28 -9.79
CA PRO A 22 4.78 14.72 -9.68
C PRO A 22 3.49 15.55 -9.72
N SER A 23 2.41 15.00 -10.30
CA SER A 23 1.12 15.69 -10.44
C SER A 23 0.17 15.52 -9.24
N LEU A 24 0.45 14.64 -8.28
CA LEU A 24 -0.43 14.38 -7.14
C LEU A 24 0.16 14.90 -5.82
N PRO A 25 -0.65 15.52 -4.95
CA PRO A 25 -0.20 15.89 -3.61
C PRO A 25 0.27 14.65 -2.83
N ARG A 26 1.51 14.70 -2.31
CA ARG A 26 2.14 13.59 -1.57
C ARG A 26 1.31 13.08 -0.40
N SER A 27 0.71 14.01 0.34
CA SER A 27 -0.17 13.70 1.46
C SER A 27 -1.37 12.88 0.98
N TYR A 28 -2.01 13.28 -0.13
CA TYR A 28 -3.20 12.62 -0.68
C TYR A 28 -2.87 11.23 -1.21
N THR A 29 -1.74 11.10 -1.91
CA THR A 29 -1.22 9.80 -2.38
C THR A 29 -1.02 8.83 -1.23
N LEU A 30 -0.34 9.27 -0.16
CA LEU A 30 -0.07 8.44 1.00
C LEU A 30 -1.35 8.13 1.78
N THR A 31 -2.22 9.12 2.03
CA THR A 31 -3.46 8.89 2.77
C THR A 31 -4.45 8.02 2.01
N ALA A 32 -4.55 8.15 0.68
CA ALA A 32 -5.40 7.29 -0.15
C ALA A 32 -4.94 5.83 -0.10
N ALA A 33 -3.63 5.60 -0.21
CA ALA A 33 -3.06 4.27 -0.10
C ALA A 33 -3.26 3.66 1.31
N LEU A 34 -2.98 4.42 2.37
CA LEU A 34 -3.17 3.97 3.75
C LEU A 34 -4.65 3.72 4.07
N TYR A 35 -5.55 4.56 3.59
CA TYR A 35 -6.99 4.37 3.75
C TYR A 35 -7.45 3.06 3.11
N ARG A 36 -6.98 2.79 1.88
CA ARG A 36 -7.26 1.53 1.19
C ARG A 36 -6.72 0.33 1.97
N LEU A 37 -5.47 0.38 2.42
CA LEU A 37 -4.83 -0.70 3.19
C LEU A 37 -5.52 -0.97 4.52
N SER A 38 -5.91 0.08 5.24
CA SER A 38 -6.48 -0.04 6.59
C SER A 38 -7.95 -0.47 6.60
N HIS A 39 -8.71 -0.15 5.56
CA HIS A 39 -10.16 -0.39 5.50
C HIS A 39 -10.58 -1.37 4.39
N ALA A 40 -9.61 -2.03 3.72
CA ALA A 40 -9.85 -2.83 2.52
C ALA A 40 -10.72 -2.10 1.47
N ALA A 41 -10.58 -0.78 1.38
CA ALA A 41 -11.47 0.06 0.60
C ALA A 41 -11.33 -0.22 -0.92
N SER A 42 -12.38 -0.02 -1.70
CA SER A 42 -12.26 -0.06 -3.16
C SER A 42 -11.50 1.15 -3.69
N TYR A 43 -10.90 1.05 -4.89
CA TYR A 43 -10.27 2.21 -5.54
C TYR A 43 -11.27 3.35 -5.76
N LYS A 44 -12.54 3.01 -6.05
CA LYS A 44 -13.63 3.98 -6.21
C LYS A 44 -13.91 4.76 -4.93
N SER A 45 -13.94 4.09 -3.77
CA SER A 45 -14.20 4.77 -2.50
C SER A 45 -13.02 5.60 -2.03
N ALA A 46 -11.78 5.12 -2.25
CA ALA A 46 -10.58 5.91 -1.99
C ALA A 46 -10.49 7.14 -2.91
N ALA A 47 -10.73 6.97 -4.21
CA ALA A 47 -10.75 8.05 -5.19
C ALA A 47 -11.72 9.18 -4.78
N ARG A 48 -12.97 8.81 -4.50
CA ARG A 48 -14.00 9.76 -4.05
C ARG A 48 -13.60 10.49 -2.78
N ARG A 49 -13.02 9.80 -1.80
CA ARG A 49 -12.69 10.37 -0.48
C ARG A 49 -11.52 11.35 -0.53
N PHE A 50 -10.59 11.18 -1.46
CA PHE A 50 -9.38 12.00 -1.55
C PHE A 50 -9.34 12.91 -2.80
N GLY A 51 -10.46 13.03 -3.53
CA GLY A 51 -10.55 13.86 -4.73
C GLY A 51 -9.63 13.40 -5.86
N LEU A 52 -9.37 12.09 -5.95
CA LEU A 52 -8.60 11.49 -7.03
C LEU A 52 -9.56 10.87 -8.05
N ASP A 53 -9.10 10.68 -9.28
CA ASP A 53 -9.74 9.76 -10.21
C ASP A 53 -9.37 8.30 -9.85
N MET A 54 -10.07 7.33 -10.45
CA MET A 54 -9.83 5.92 -10.16
C MET A 54 -8.42 5.47 -10.57
N VAL A 55 -7.90 6.03 -11.66
CA VAL A 55 -6.55 5.77 -12.16
C VAL A 55 -5.51 6.34 -11.19
N GLY A 56 -5.68 7.57 -10.73
CA GLY A 56 -4.82 8.21 -9.73
C GLY A 56 -4.84 7.49 -8.39
N ALA A 57 -6.00 7.01 -7.93
CA ALA A 57 -6.11 6.22 -6.70
C ALA A 57 -5.39 4.86 -6.81
N SER A 58 -5.53 4.17 -7.93
CA SER A 58 -4.80 2.93 -8.22
C SER A 58 -3.30 3.17 -8.27
N ARG A 59 -2.86 4.19 -9.02
CA ARG A 59 -1.45 4.56 -9.17
C ARG A 59 -0.84 4.96 -7.83
N ALA A 60 -1.53 5.78 -7.05
CA ALA A 60 -1.13 6.15 -5.70
C ALA A 60 -0.91 4.94 -4.80
N PHE A 61 -1.84 3.99 -4.82
CA PHE A 61 -1.72 2.75 -4.06
C PHE A 61 -0.48 1.93 -4.47
N TYR A 62 -0.33 1.63 -5.76
CA TYR A 62 0.81 0.83 -6.23
C TYR A 62 2.15 1.52 -5.98
N THR A 63 2.24 2.83 -6.23
CA THR A 63 3.46 3.61 -5.99
C THR A 63 3.83 3.61 -4.51
N VAL A 64 2.87 3.84 -3.61
CA VAL A 64 3.14 3.81 -2.16
C VAL A 64 3.60 2.43 -1.73
N CYS A 65 2.93 1.36 -2.14
CA CYS A 65 3.34 -0.01 -1.82
C CYS A 65 4.76 -0.33 -2.33
N LYS A 66 5.07 0.08 -3.57
CA LYS A 66 6.40 -0.09 -4.16
C LYS A 66 7.46 0.65 -3.34
N VAL A 67 7.26 1.93 -3.06
CA VAL A 67 8.24 2.75 -2.32
C VAL A 67 8.41 2.25 -0.88
N VAL A 68 7.33 1.83 -0.21
CA VAL A 68 7.41 1.20 1.10
C VAL A 68 8.26 -0.06 1.05
N ASN A 69 8.05 -0.92 0.06
CA ASN A 69 8.84 -2.14 -0.09
C ASN A 69 10.32 -1.82 -0.39
N GLU A 70 10.60 -0.86 -1.27
CA GLU A 70 11.97 -0.43 -1.60
C GLU A 70 12.71 0.18 -0.41
N LYS A 71 12.04 1.02 0.38
CA LYS A 71 12.68 1.76 1.48
C LYS A 71 12.69 1.01 2.80
N LEU A 72 11.64 0.27 3.09
CA LEU A 72 11.41 -0.36 4.40
C LEU A 72 11.36 -1.88 4.32
N GLY A 73 11.29 -2.48 3.12
CA GLY A 73 11.19 -3.95 2.96
C GLY A 73 12.37 -4.71 3.58
N HIS A 74 13.55 -4.08 3.67
CA HIS A 74 14.71 -4.64 4.36
C HIS A 74 14.49 -4.86 5.86
N LEU A 75 13.67 -4.01 6.51
CA LEU A 75 13.34 -4.14 7.94
C LEU A 75 12.51 -5.38 8.23
N PHE A 76 11.72 -5.80 7.25
CA PHE A 76 10.77 -6.89 7.40
C PHE A 76 11.33 -8.25 6.96
N LYS A 77 12.57 -8.31 6.46
CA LYS A 77 13.19 -9.54 5.92
C LYS A 77 12.21 -10.35 5.05
N PHE A 78 11.35 -9.67 4.28
CA PHE A 78 10.17 -10.29 3.64
C PHE A 78 10.53 -11.50 2.77
N ARG A 79 11.72 -11.52 2.17
CA ARG A 79 12.21 -12.61 1.31
C ARG A 79 12.85 -13.78 2.07
N THR A 80 13.42 -13.56 3.25
CA THR A 80 14.15 -14.60 4.00
C THR A 80 13.29 -15.28 5.06
N ASP A 81 12.20 -14.66 5.51
CA ASP A 81 11.32 -15.21 6.55
C ASP A 81 9.86 -15.30 6.08
N ILE A 82 9.68 -15.52 4.78
CA ILE A 82 8.37 -15.53 4.12
C ILE A 82 7.42 -16.57 4.73
N GLY A 83 7.96 -17.73 5.14
CA GLY A 83 7.19 -18.78 5.81
C GLY A 83 6.56 -18.29 7.12
N ARG A 84 7.31 -17.55 7.95
CA ARG A 84 6.74 -16.96 9.18
C ARG A 84 5.73 -15.86 8.89
N ILE A 85 5.94 -15.09 7.83
CA ILE A 85 5.05 -13.97 7.46
C ILE A 85 3.72 -14.49 6.91
N VAL A 86 3.75 -15.51 6.05
CA VAL A 86 2.54 -16.19 5.55
C VAL A 86 1.77 -16.82 6.69
N VAL A 87 2.43 -17.56 7.59
CA VAL A 87 1.78 -18.15 8.78
C VAL A 87 1.19 -17.05 9.66
N GLY A 88 1.89 -15.93 9.86
CA GLY A 88 1.37 -14.77 10.59
C GLY A 88 0.11 -14.16 9.93
N PHE A 89 0.11 -14.04 8.60
CA PHE A 89 -1.04 -13.56 7.83
C PHE A 89 -2.22 -14.53 7.86
N GLU A 90 -1.98 -15.85 7.83
CA GLU A 90 -3.01 -16.86 8.05
C GLU A 90 -3.59 -16.77 9.47
N TRP A 91 -2.73 -16.62 10.47
CA TRP A 91 -3.14 -16.52 11.88
C TRP A 91 -4.03 -15.31 12.17
N ILE A 92 -3.78 -14.17 11.49
CA ILE A 92 -4.61 -12.96 11.60
C ILE A 92 -5.68 -12.86 10.51
N SER A 93 -5.94 -13.93 9.76
CA SER A 93 -6.97 -14.01 8.71
C SER A 93 -6.84 -12.93 7.60
N LEU A 94 -5.61 -12.63 7.18
CA LEU A 94 -5.28 -11.70 6.08
C LEU A 94 -4.57 -12.40 4.90
N PRO A 95 -5.13 -13.49 4.32
CA PRO A 95 -4.47 -14.26 3.26
C PRO A 95 -4.18 -13.42 1.99
N ASN A 96 -4.99 -12.38 1.74
CA ASN A 96 -4.85 -11.49 0.58
C ASN A 96 -3.64 -10.53 0.65
N CYS A 97 -2.98 -10.42 1.80
CA CYS A 97 -1.81 -9.55 1.96
C CYS A 97 -0.56 -10.09 1.25
N CYS A 98 -0.44 -11.41 1.06
CA CYS A 98 0.66 -12.03 0.32
C CYS A 98 0.72 -11.57 -1.15
N GLY A 99 -0.43 -11.30 -1.75
CA GLY A 99 -0.52 -10.86 -3.15
C GLY A 99 -0.08 -9.42 -3.37
N VAL A 100 -0.38 -8.55 -2.40
CA VAL A 100 0.04 -7.14 -2.41
C VAL A 100 1.56 -7.02 -2.24
N LEU A 101 2.20 -7.98 -1.57
CA LEU A 101 3.64 -8.05 -1.38
C LEU A 101 4.39 -8.70 -2.56
N GLY A 102 3.67 -9.15 -3.60
CA GLY A 102 4.26 -9.73 -4.81
C GLY A 102 4.73 -11.18 -4.65
N PHE A 103 4.21 -11.90 -3.65
CA PHE A 103 4.63 -13.29 -3.37
C PHE A 103 3.78 -14.35 -4.05
N GLU A 104 2.56 -14.02 -4.50
CA GLU A 104 1.78 -14.87 -5.41
C GLU A 104 0.70 -14.05 -6.12
N ARG A 105 0.43 -14.37 -7.39
CA ARG A 105 -0.76 -13.86 -8.09
C ARG A 105 -1.95 -14.68 -7.60
N PHE A 106 -2.67 -14.17 -6.62
CA PHE A 106 -3.95 -14.74 -6.23
C PHE A 106 -4.95 -14.55 -7.38
N TRP A 107 -5.65 -15.63 -7.75
CA TRP A 107 -6.80 -15.56 -8.62
C TRP A 107 -7.86 -14.71 -7.94
N VAL A 108 -8.08 -13.51 -8.45
CA VAL A 108 -9.26 -12.72 -8.13
C VAL A 108 -10.39 -13.34 -8.93
N ASP A 109 -11.18 -14.22 -8.31
CA ASP A 109 -12.45 -14.63 -8.90
C ASP A 109 -13.41 -13.45 -8.81
N GLY A 110 -13.38 -12.63 -9.85
CA GLY A 110 -14.37 -11.61 -10.13
C GLY A 110 -15.01 -11.98 -11.45
N SER A 111 -16.19 -12.58 -11.38
CA SER A 111 -17.06 -12.76 -12.53
C SER A 111 -17.30 -11.38 -13.17
N CYS A 112 -16.73 -11.18 -14.36
CA CYS A 112 -17.14 -10.13 -15.29
C CYS A 112 -18.53 -10.44 -15.85
#